data_AF-A0A966PU24-F1
#
_entry.id   AF-A0A966PU24-F1
#
_cell.length_a   1.000
_cell.length_b   1.000
_cell.length_c   1.000
_cell.angle_alpha   90.00
_cell.angle_beta   90.00
_cell.angle_gamma   90.00
#
_symmetry.space_group_name_H-M   'P 1'
#
loop_
_entity.id
_entity.type
_entity.pdbx_description
1 polymer ?
#
loop_
_entity_poly.entity_id
_entity_poly.type
_entity_poly.pdbx_seq_one_letter_code
_entity_poly.pdbx_strand_id
1 'polypeptide(L)'
;VANEGEPLNYCLTNGELPETTDPLGSISIINLSSKTPTATTLDFKSYTERKNAITYAGGRIFGPNASLAQDIEPEYAAFSADSKFAYVTLQENNAIATVDVATGAIINIVGLGVKNHNVYNNALDSSDRDNVINIEKRNIQGMYLPDAIGTIDAGGNTYMVTANEGDAREYACLLGGTDPTKLEAEDARFADVKWFHQQFRIAQRIERSRARRPCDRQSIWSNLDGSRSRTRQRSDALRHD
;
A
#
# COMPACT_ATOMS: atom_id res chain seq x y z
N VAL A 1 1.16 -11.39 -15.67
CA VAL A 1 2.06 -11.94 -14.64
C VAL A 1 2.79 -10.78 -14.04
N ALA A 2 2.68 -10.60 -12.74
CA ALA A 2 3.50 -9.66 -11.99
C ALA A 2 4.72 -10.45 -11.47
N ASN A 3 5.88 -9.85 -11.60
CA ASN A 3 7.15 -10.40 -11.19
C ASN A 3 7.75 -9.38 -10.23
N GLU A 4 7.76 -9.72 -8.94
CA GLU A 4 8.22 -8.87 -7.86
C GLU A 4 9.62 -8.32 -8.15
N GLY A 5 10.52 -9.16 -8.65
CA GLY A 5 11.92 -8.78 -8.72
C GLY A 5 12.53 -8.66 -7.32
N GLU A 6 12.04 -9.48 -6.37
CA GLU A 6 12.47 -9.45 -4.98
C GLU A 6 14.01 -9.59 -4.88
N PRO A 7 14.65 -8.76 -4.05
CA PRO A 7 16.07 -8.86 -3.82
C PRO A 7 16.44 -10.15 -3.09
N LEU A 8 17.59 -10.73 -3.46
CA LEU A 8 18.16 -11.86 -2.73
C LEU A 8 18.59 -11.46 -1.31
N ASN A 9 19.06 -10.23 -1.14
CA ASN A 9 19.26 -9.58 0.15
C ASN A 9 19.43 -8.06 -0.04
N TYR A 10 19.06 -7.29 0.98
CA TYR A 10 19.46 -5.88 1.12
C TYR A 10 20.70 -5.66 2.00
N CYS A 11 21.38 -6.75 2.38
CA CYS A 11 22.55 -6.67 3.24
C CYS A 11 23.79 -6.41 2.38
N LEU A 12 24.11 -5.11 2.23
CA LEU A 12 25.25 -4.60 1.48
C LEU A 12 26.51 -5.46 1.69
N THR A 13 27.08 -5.95 0.59
CA THR A 13 28.42 -6.55 0.59
C THR A 13 29.39 -5.48 0.10
N ASN A 14 30.32 -5.03 0.96
CA ASN A 14 31.26 -3.94 0.67
C ASN A 14 30.61 -2.58 0.32
N GLY A 15 29.40 -2.32 0.82
CA GLY A 15 28.75 -1.01 0.68
C GLY A 15 27.96 -0.81 -0.61
N GLU A 16 27.88 -1.82 -1.49
CA GLU A 16 27.11 -1.77 -2.73
C GLU A 16 26.16 -2.98 -2.85
N LEU A 17 25.03 -2.78 -3.54
CA LEU A 17 24.10 -3.83 -3.95
C LEU A 17 24.17 -3.96 -5.48
N PRO A 18 24.73 -5.05 -6.01
CA PRO A 18 24.67 -5.33 -7.44
C PRO A 18 23.22 -5.56 -7.91
N GLU A 19 22.86 -5.16 -9.14
CA GLU A 19 21.55 -5.44 -9.78
C GLU A 19 21.23 -6.95 -9.85
N THR A 20 22.24 -7.82 -9.82
CA THR A 20 22.04 -9.28 -9.71
C THR A 20 21.49 -9.72 -8.36
N THR A 21 21.52 -8.84 -7.37
CA THR A 21 21.05 -9.05 -5.99
C THR A 21 19.70 -8.38 -5.76
N ASP A 22 19.38 -7.33 -6.53
CA ASP A 22 18.15 -6.55 -6.48
C ASP A 22 17.66 -6.34 -7.92
N PRO A 23 17.01 -7.36 -8.52
CA PRO A 23 16.56 -7.33 -9.90
C PRO A 23 15.38 -6.36 -10.08
N LEU A 24 14.99 -6.14 -11.33
CA LEU A 24 13.90 -5.22 -11.62
C LEU A 24 12.56 -5.92 -11.46
N GLY A 25 11.65 -5.31 -10.68
CA GLY A 25 10.24 -5.64 -10.75
C GLY A 25 9.69 -5.39 -12.16
N SER A 26 8.75 -6.23 -12.57
CA SER A 26 8.22 -6.19 -13.93
C SER A 26 6.82 -6.77 -14.05
N ILE A 27 6.13 -6.38 -15.14
CA ILE A 27 4.81 -6.91 -15.49
C ILE A 27 4.92 -7.53 -16.87
N SER A 28 4.60 -8.82 -16.99
CA SER A 28 4.52 -9.52 -18.27
C SER A 28 3.07 -9.65 -18.73
N ILE A 29 2.78 -9.06 -19.89
CA ILE A 29 1.53 -9.21 -20.63
C ILE A 29 1.71 -10.39 -21.58
N ILE A 30 0.90 -11.43 -21.39
CA ILE A 30 0.95 -12.64 -22.21
C ILE A 30 -0.22 -12.63 -23.18
N ASN A 31 0.08 -12.59 -24.48
CA ASN A 31 -0.90 -12.66 -25.54
C ASN A 31 -1.13 -14.12 -25.95
N LEU A 32 -2.38 -14.56 -25.82
CA LEU A 32 -2.82 -15.93 -26.10
C LEU A 32 -3.70 -16.02 -27.36
N SER A 33 -3.70 -14.98 -28.21
CA SER A 33 -4.52 -14.95 -29.42
C SER A 33 -4.08 -15.96 -30.49
N SER A 34 -2.86 -16.48 -30.38
CA SER A 34 -2.28 -17.48 -31.28
C SER A 34 -1.91 -18.76 -30.52
N LYS A 35 -1.68 -19.87 -31.26
CA LYS A 35 -1.23 -21.14 -30.68
C LYS A 35 0.15 -21.06 -30.01
N THR A 36 0.96 -20.07 -30.39
CA THR A 36 2.24 -19.76 -29.75
C THR A 36 2.05 -18.48 -28.93
N PRO A 37 2.03 -18.58 -27.59
CA PRO A 37 1.97 -17.40 -26.73
C PRO A 37 3.15 -16.46 -26.99
N THR A 38 2.89 -15.15 -26.96
CA THR A 38 3.94 -14.12 -26.96
C THR A 38 3.84 -13.30 -25.69
N ALA A 39 4.99 -12.89 -25.14
CA ALA A 39 5.05 -12.06 -23.95
C ALA A 39 5.66 -10.69 -24.25
N THR A 40 5.08 -9.65 -23.66
CA THR A 40 5.65 -8.30 -23.59
C THR A 40 5.91 -7.98 -22.12
N THR A 41 7.16 -7.72 -21.77
CA THR A 41 7.56 -7.38 -20.40
C THR A 41 7.70 -5.88 -20.26
N LEU A 42 7.05 -5.33 -19.26
CA LEU A 42 7.09 -3.92 -18.87
C LEU A 42 7.95 -3.79 -17.62
N ASP A 43 8.91 -2.88 -17.65
CA ASP A 43 9.70 -2.49 -16.48
C ASP A 43 9.35 -1.08 -16.02
N PHE A 44 9.93 -0.66 -14.91
CA PHE A 44 9.64 0.64 -14.29
C PHE A 44 10.75 1.69 -14.52
N LYS A 45 11.75 1.44 -15.39
CA LYS A 45 12.93 2.31 -15.56
C LYS A 45 12.54 3.73 -15.97
N SER A 46 11.56 3.85 -16.87
CA SER A 46 11.07 5.13 -17.40
C SER A 46 10.30 5.98 -16.38
N TYR A 47 10.03 5.46 -15.18
CA TYR A 47 9.20 6.14 -14.17
C TYR A 47 10.01 6.71 -13.00
N THR A 48 11.35 6.78 -13.11
CA THR A 48 12.22 7.32 -12.06
C THR A 48 11.78 8.70 -11.54
N GLU A 49 11.37 9.60 -12.44
CA GLU A 49 10.88 10.95 -12.10
C GLU A 49 9.55 10.95 -11.30
N ARG A 50 8.84 9.81 -11.25
CA ARG A 50 7.59 9.65 -10.49
C ARG A 50 7.82 9.34 -9.01
N LYS A 51 9.04 9.02 -8.58
CA LYS A 51 9.38 8.67 -7.19
C LYS A 51 8.74 9.64 -6.18
N ASN A 52 8.96 10.95 -6.38
CA ASN A 52 8.43 11.97 -5.46
C ASN A 52 6.90 12.07 -5.47
N ALA A 53 6.26 11.82 -6.61
CA ALA A 53 4.79 11.84 -6.70
C ALA A 53 4.17 10.62 -5.99
N ILE A 54 4.80 9.45 -6.13
CA ILE A 54 4.38 8.22 -5.45
C ILE A 54 4.50 8.39 -3.94
N THR A 55 5.65 8.88 -3.46
CA THR A 55 5.87 9.08 -2.02
C THR A 55 5.01 10.19 -1.44
N TYR A 56 4.77 11.27 -2.18
CA TYR A 56 3.84 12.32 -1.75
C TYR A 56 2.40 11.81 -1.60
N ALA A 57 1.98 10.87 -2.46
CA ALA A 57 0.68 10.18 -2.34
C ALA A 57 0.67 9.10 -1.24
N GLY A 58 1.75 8.95 -0.47
CA GLY A 58 1.88 7.99 0.63
C GLY A 58 2.27 6.58 0.21
N GLY A 59 2.78 6.38 -0.99
CA GLY A 59 3.57 5.20 -1.32
C GLY A 59 4.97 5.28 -0.69
N ARG A 60 5.74 4.19 -0.77
CA ARG A 60 7.13 4.16 -0.30
C ARG A 60 8.07 3.65 -1.38
N ILE A 61 9.25 4.26 -1.42
CA ILE A 61 10.39 3.81 -2.23
C ILE A 61 11.61 3.84 -1.30
N PHE A 62 12.08 2.69 -0.83
CA PHE A 62 12.82 2.61 0.43
C PHE A 62 14.04 1.67 0.44
N GLY A 63 14.25 0.87 -0.60
CA GLY A 63 15.42 0.04 -0.77
C GLY A 63 16.72 0.85 -0.74
N PRO A 64 17.73 0.43 0.03
CA PRO A 64 18.99 1.16 0.16
C PRO A 64 19.71 1.21 -1.18
N ASN A 65 19.98 2.41 -1.66
CA ASN A 65 20.63 2.66 -2.97
C ASN A 65 19.89 2.05 -4.18
N ALA A 66 18.65 1.59 -4.02
CA ALA A 66 17.85 1.05 -5.10
C ALA A 66 17.33 2.16 -6.02
N SER A 67 17.36 1.91 -7.33
CA SER A 67 16.56 2.70 -8.27
C SER A 67 15.07 2.44 -8.04
N LEU A 68 14.20 3.34 -8.52
CA LEU A 68 12.76 3.11 -8.46
C LEU A 68 12.38 1.76 -9.10
N ALA A 69 13.02 1.39 -10.21
CA ALA A 69 12.67 0.19 -10.93
C ALA A 69 13.11 -1.12 -10.26
N GLN A 70 14.11 -1.04 -9.37
CA GLN A 70 14.50 -2.16 -8.51
C GLN A 70 13.56 -2.23 -7.29
N ASP A 71 13.22 -1.08 -6.73
CA ASP A 71 12.44 -1.06 -5.49
C ASP A 71 10.94 -1.38 -5.67
N ILE A 72 10.40 -1.18 -6.88
CA ILE A 72 9.01 -1.53 -7.18
C ILE A 72 8.89 -3.04 -7.29
N GLU A 73 8.03 -3.64 -6.45
CA GLU A 73 7.75 -5.07 -6.42
C GLU A 73 6.27 -5.34 -6.76
N PRO A 74 5.96 -5.74 -8.01
CA PRO A 74 4.61 -6.10 -8.42
C PRO A 74 4.17 -7.49 -7.94
N GLU A 75 2.96 -7.60 -7.40
CA GLU A 75 2.42 -8.82 -6.75
C GLU A 75 1.24 -9.46 -7.51
N TYR A 76 0.03 -8.94 -7.29
CA TYR A 76 -1.21 -9.42 -7.93
C TYR A 76 -1.71 -8.45 -8.99
N ALA A 77 -2.59 -8.96 -9.85
CA ALA A 77 -3.26 -8.13 -10.86
C ALA A 77 -4.74 -8.48 -11.01
N ALA A 78 -5.55 -7.46 -11.25
CA ALA A 78 -6.96 -7.61 -11.62
C ALA A 78 -7.32 -6.68 -12.78
N PHE A 79 -8.19 -7.14 -13.67
CA PHE A 79 -8.64 -6.37 -14.83
C PHE A 79 -9.85 -5.50 -14.50
N SER A 80 -9.99 -4.35 -15.16
CA SER A 80 -11.26 -3.64 -15.23
C SER A 80 -12.33 -4.52 -15.90
N ALA A 81 -13.61 -4.25 -15.64
CA ALA A 81 -14.71 -5.07 -16.19
C ALA A 81 -14.73 -5.11 -17.72
N ASP A 82 -14.28 -4.04 -18.37
CA ASP A 82 -14.13 -3.94 -19.83
C ASP A 82 -12.78 -4.43 -20.36
N SER A 83 -11.92 -4.98 -19.49
CA SER A 83 -10.58 -5.51 -19.79
C SER A 83 -9.62 -4.51 -20.43
N LYS A 84 -9.90 -3.20 -20.37
CA LYS A 84 -9.01 -2.17 -20.92
C LYS A 84 -7.82 -1.87 -20.01
N PHE A 85 -8.01 -2.00 -18.71
CA PHE A 85 -6.97 -1.73 -17.73
C PHE A 85 -6.71 -2.98 -16.90
N ALA A 86 -5.43 -3.18 -16.55
CA ALA A 86 -5.04 -4.06 -15.46
C ALA A 86 -4.49 -3.20 -14.33
N TYR A 87 -4.99 -3.44 -13.11
CA TYR A 87 -4.47 -2.86 -11.88
C TYR A 87 -3.56 -3.87 -11.23
N VAL A 88 -2.33 -3.44 -10.93
CA VAL A 88 -1.29 -4.29 -10.36
C VAL A 88 -0.91 -3.74 -9.00
N THR A 89 -0.94 -4.61 -7.99
CA THR A 89 -0.57 -4.25 -6.63
C THR A 89 0.95 -4.19 -6.50
N LEU A 90 1.40 -3.21 -5.72
CA LEU A 90 2.80 -3.00 -5.34
C LEU A 90 2.82 -2.96 -3.81
N GLN A 91 2.74 -4.13 -3.18
CA GLN A 91 2.46 -4.28 -1.76
C GLN A 91 3.47 -3.48 -0.95
N GLU A 92 4.74 -3.75 -1.15
CA GLU A 92 5.86 -3.16 -0.42
C GLU A 92 5.88 -1.68 -0.71
N ASN A 93 5.49 -1.22 -1.89
CA ASN A 93 5.49 0.21 -2.20
C ASN A 93 4.23 0.94 -1.71
N ASN A 94 3.27 0.23 -1.08
CA ASN A 94 1.97 0.76 -0.67
C ASN A 94 1.29 1.53 -1.82
N ALA A 95 1.30 0.93 -3.01
CA ALA A 95 0.92 1.59 -4.25
C ALA A 95 0.20 0.64 -5.23
N ILE A 96 -0.41 1.22 -6.26
CA ILE A 96 -1.03 0.51 -7.38
C ILE A 96 -0.47 1.05 -8.70
N ALA A 97 -0.04 0.16 -9.59
CA ALA A 97 0.22 0.47 -10.99
C ALA A 97 -1.03 0.22 -11.85
N THR A 98 -1.26 1.08 -12.84
CA THR A 98 -2.30 0.87 -13.86
C THR A 98 -1.64 0.64 -15.20
N VAL A 99 -1.97 -0.48 -15.83
CA VAL A 99 -1.52 -0.87 -17.16
C VAL A 99 -2.68 -0.72 -18.13
N ASP A 100 -2.44 0.00 -19.23
CA ASP A 100 -3.33 0.00 -20.39
C ASP A 100 -3.03 -1.25 -21.22
N VAL A 101 -4.02 -2.14 -21.33
CA VAL A 101 -3.86 -3.47 -21.94
C VAL A 101 -3.70 -3.37 -23.46
N ALA A 102 -4.33 -2.37 -24.09
CA ALA A 102 -4.31 -2.22 -25.54
C ALA A 102 -2.96 -1.70 -26.03
N THR A 103 -2.38 -0.73 -25.32
CA THR A 103 -1.09 -0.14 -25.64
C THR A 103 0.08 -0.92 -25.06
N GLY A 104 -0.16 -1.73 -24.03
CA GLY A 104 0.90 -2.44 -23.31
C GLY A 104 1.81 -1.47 -22.55
N ALA A 105 1.25 -0.45 -21.90
CA ALA A 105 2.02 0.58 -21.20
C ALA A 105 1.52 0.76 -19.76
N ILE A 106 2.46 1.00 -18.84
CA ILE A 106 2.13 1.47 -17.49
C ILE A 106 1.77 2.96 -17.61
N ILE A 107 0.52 3.30 -17.34
CA ILE A 107 0.01 4.67 -17.54
C ILE A 107 -0.11 5.44 -16.22
N ASN A 108 -0.04 4.74 -15.08
CA ASN A 108 -0.07 5.39 -13.77
C ASN A 108 0.59 4.52 -12.70
N ILE A 109 1.17 5.17 -11.69
CA ILE A 109 1.63 4.55 -10.43
C ILE A 109 1.24 5.53 -9.33
N VAL A 110 0.47 5.06 -8.35
CA VAL A 110 -0.10 5.91 -7.31
C VAL A 110 0.00 5.26 -5.94
N GLY A 111 0.48 6.03 -4.94
CA GLY A 111 0.48 5.62 -3.54
C GLY A 111 -0.92 5.63 -2.94
N LEU A 112 -1.16 4.79 -1.92
CA LEU A 112 -2.47 4.62 -1.29
C LEU A 112 -2.71 5.50 -0.05
N GLY A 113 -1.72 6.30 0.34
CA GLY A 113 -1.77 7.06 1.58
C GLY A 113 -1.61 6.15 2.80
N VAL A 114 -2.08 6.64 3.95
CA VAL A 114 -1.99 5.92 5.22
C VAL A 114 -3.30 6.00 5.99
N LYS A 115 -3.58 4.97 6.80
CA LYS A 115 -4.67 4.97 7.78
C LYS A 115 -4.21 5.72 9.03
N ASN A 116 -4.90 6.80 9.37
CA ASN A 116 -4.69 7.52 10.64
C ASN A 116 -5.41 6.79 11.77
N HIS A 117 -4.67 6.25 12.74
CA HIS A 117 -5.21 5.54 13.89
C HIS A 117 -5.49 6.43 15.12
N ASN A 118 -5.28 7.74 14.99
CA ASN A 118 -5.55 8.72 16.05
C ASN A 118 -6.98 9.28 15.99
N VAL A 119 -7.90 8.57 15.33
CA VAL A 119 -9.32 8.93 15.21
C VAL A 119 -10.18 7.76 15.64
N TYR A 120 -11.34 8.05 16.22
CA TYR A 120 -12.21 7.04 16.84
C TYR A 120 -12.60 5.92 15.87
N ASN A 121 -12.95 6.24 14.62
CA ASN A 121 -13.39 5.25 13.63
C ASN A 121 -12.27 4.35 13.07
N ASN A 122 -11.01 4.67 13.38
CA ASN A 122 -9.84 3.89 12.96
C ASN A 122 -8.96 3.50 14.16
N ALA A 123 -9.52 3.49 15.38
CA ALA A 123 -8.80 3.02 16.56
C ALA A 123 -8.33 1.55 16.35
N LEU A 124 -7.23 1.17 17.00
CA LEU A 124 -6.76 -0.23 16.99
C LEU A 124 -6.43 -0.71 18.39
N ASP A 125 -6.51 -2.02 18.54
CA ASP A 125 -5.84 -2.72 19.61
C ASP A 125 -4.41 -3.02 19.17
N SER A 126 -3.43 -2.38 19.81
CA SER A 126 -2.02 -2.43 19.40
C SER A 126 -1.21 -3.48 20.15
N SER A 127 -1.84 -4.28 21.00
CA SER A 127 -1.18 -5.26 21.87
C SER A 127 -1.84 -6.62 21.72
N ASP A 128 -1.05 -7.62 21.36
CA ASP A 128 -1.46 -9.03 21.35
C ASP A 128 -1.04 -9.77 22.63
N ARG A 129 -0.48 -9.07 23.64
CA ARG A 129 0.22 -9.67 24.80
C ARG A 129 -0.49 -9.53 26.14
N ASP A 130 -1.60 -8.79 26.22
CA ASP A 130 -2.27 -8.47 27.49
C ASP A 130 -3.59 -9.21 27.70
N ASN A 131 -4.05 -10.00 26.71
CA ASN A 131 -5.33 -10.71 26.73
C ASN A 131 -6.55 -9.81 27.01
N VAL A 132 -6.48 -8.52 26.65
CA VAL A 132 -7.57 -7.55 26.81
C VAL A 132 -7.90 -6.93 25.46
N ILE A 133 -9.19 -6.72 25.16
CA ILE A 133 -9.61 -5.95 23.99
C ILE A 133 -9.47 -4.46 24.33
N ASN A 134 -8.53 -3.78 23.69
CA ASN A 134 -8.18 -2.38 23.96
C ASN A 134 -8.12 -1.52 22.69
N ILE A 135 -9.25 -1.41 21.99
CA ILE A 135 -9.40 -0.61 20.77
C ILE A 135 -9.40 0.88 21.14
N GLU A 136 -8.23 1.52 20.98
CA GLU A 136 -8.02 2.90 21.38
C GLU A 136 -7.36 3.70 20.26
N LYS A 137 -7.50 5.03 20.33
CA LYS A 137 -6.77 5.92 19.42
C LYS A 137 -5.28 5.79 19.71
N ARG A 138 -4.50 5.56 18.67
CA ARG A 138 -3.05 5.52 18.74
C ARG A 138 -2.48 6.61 17.85
N ASN A 139 -1.46 7.32 18.31
CA ASN A 139 -0.79 8.33 17.50
C ASN A 139 0.19 7.67 16.51
N ILE A 140 -0.35 6.82 15.64
CA ILE A 140 0.38 6.03 14.64
C ILE A 140 -0.37 6.07 13.31
N GLN A 141 0.36 5.76 12.24
CA GLN A 141 -0.18 5.63 10.89
C GLN A 141 0.10 4.21 10.38
N GLY A 142 -0.91 3.57 9.80
CA GLY A 142 -0.78 2.25 9.18
C GLY A 142 -0.78 2.37 7.66
N MET A 143 0.07 1.60 6.98
CA MET A 143 0.03 1.47 5.53
C MET A 143 -1.06 0.48 5.09
N TYR A 144 -1.47 0.56 3.82
CA TYR A 144 -2.50 -0.33 3.27
C TYR A 144 -1.92 -1.62 2.69
N LEU A 145 -0.63 -1.63 2.32
CA LEU A 145 0.15 -2.80 1.85
C LEU A 145 -0.72 -3.77 1.01
N PRO A 146 -1.15 -3.34 -0.19
CA PRO A 146 -2.11 -4.09 -0.97
C PRO A 146 -1.41 -5.32 -1.57
N ASP A 147 -1.82 -6.52 -1.15
CA ASP A 147 -1.34 -7.78 -1.74
C ASP A 147 -2.35 -8.26 -2.80
N ALA A 148 -3.26 -9.19 -2.47
CA ALA A 148 -4.27 -9.66 -3.41
C ALA A 148 -5.24 -8.54 -3.83
N ILE A 149 -5.63 -8.52 -5.11
CA ILE A 149 -6.55 -7.52 -5.66
C ILE A 149 -7.70 -8.16 -6.44
N GLY A 150 -8.89 -7.60 -6.27
CA GLY A 150 -10.05 -7.83 -7.13
C GLY A 150 -10.66 -6.51 -7.59
N THR A 151 -11.42 -6.56 -8.68
CA THR A 151 -12.16 -5.41 -9.20
C THR A 151 -13.66 -5.65 -9.14
N ILE A 152 -14.41 -4.58 -8.87
CA ILE A 152 -15.88 -4.59 -8.86
C ILE A 152 -16.34 -3.39 -9.68
N ASP A 153 -17.22 -3.62 -10.65
CA ASP A 153 -17.97 -2.52 -11.26
C ASP A 153 -19.24 -2.26 -10.45
N ALA A 154 -19.41 -1.02 -9.98
CA ALA A 154 -20.62 -0.59 -9.32
C ALA A 154 -21.03 0.80 -9.80
N GLY A 155 -22.20 0.89 -10.44
CA GLY A 155 -22.72 2.14 -10.97
C GLY A 155 -21.84 2.75 -12.08
N GLY A 156 -21.15 1.92 -12.87
CA GLY A 156 -20.24 2.35 -13.93
C GLY A 156 -18.89 2.88 -13.43
N ASN A 157 -18.58 2.71 -12.15
CA ASN A 157 -17.25 2.98 -11.60
C ASN A 157 -16.56 1.66 -11.28
N THR A 158 -15.29 1.56 -11.66
CA THR A 158 -14.42 0.45 -11.25
C THR A 158 -13.85 0.73 -9.86
N TYR A 159 -14.15 -0.16 -8.93
CA TYR A 159 -13.57 -0.20 -7.60
C TYR A 159 -12.53 -1.32 -7.52
N MET A 160 -11.42 -1.04 -6.85
CA MET A 160 -10.43 -2.05 -6.48
C MET A 160 -10.68 -2.44 -5.02
N VAL A 161 -10.66 -3.74 -4.75
CA VAL A 161 -10.71 -4.30 -3.41
C VAL A 161 -9.41 -5.05 -3.21
N THR A 162 -8.64 -4.67 -2.21
CA THR A 162 -7.35 -5.28 -1.90
C THR A 162 -7.41 -6.00 -0.56
N ALA A 163 -6.70 -7.11 -0.45
CA ALA A 163 -6.28 -7.62 0.85
C ALA A 163 -5.09 -6.79 1.33
N ASN A 164 -5.08 -6.46 2.62
CA ASN A 164 -3.88 -5.96 3.28
C ASN A 164 -3.27 -7.18 3.98
N GLU A 165 -2.11 -7.62 3.53
CA GLU A 165 -1.41 -8.77 4.15
C GLU A 165 -0.63 -8.34 5.39
N GLY A 166 -0.15 -7.09 5.40
CA GLY A 166 0.68 -6.58 6.49
C GLY A 166 2.10 -7.12 6.49
N ASP A 167 2.50 -7.90 5.47
CA ASP A 167 3.88 -8.33 5.31
C ASP A 167 4.73 -7.15 4.82
N ALA A 168 5.90 -7.02 5.43
CA ALA A 168 6.86 -5.98 5.12
C ALA A 168 8.11 -6.63 4.53
N ARG A 169 8.96 -5.81 3.92
CA ARG A 169 10.18 -6.32 3.31
C ARG A 169 11.24 -6.59 4.38
N GLU A 170 11.13 -7.72 5.07
CA GLU A 170 11.90 -8.03 6.28
C GLU A 170 13.31 -8.57 5.96
N TYR A 171 14.33 -7.71 6.02
CA TYR A 171 15.73 -8.15 6.11
C TYR A 171 16.36 -7.72 7.43
N ALA A 172 17.13 -8.62 8.06
CA ALA A 172 17.79 -8.36 9.35
C ALA A 172 18.66 -7.08 9.38
N CYS A 173 19.17 -6.65 8.22
CA CYS A 173 19.95 -5.43 8.05
C CYS A 173 19.12 -4.16 7.78
N LEU A 174 17.86 -4.29 7.32
CA LEU A 174 16.91 -3.18 7.15
C LEU A 174 16.11 -2.87 8.42
N LEU A 175 15.89 -3.87 9.27
CA LEU A 175 15.16 -3.78 10.55
C LEU A 175 15.86 -2.96 11.66
N GLY A 176 16.75 -2.02 11.29
CA GLY A 176 17.62 -1.33 12.24
C GLY A 176 18.73 -2.26 12.72
N GLY A 177 19.79 -2.38 11.92
CA GLY A 177 20.92 -3.24 12.25
C GLY A 177 21.48 -2.96 13.65
N THR A 178 21.18 -3.82 14.63
CA THR A 178 21.76 -3.87 16.00
C THR A 178 21.79 -2.57 16.83
N ASP A 179 21.32 -1.43 16.32
CA ASP A 179 21.37 -0.13 16.98
C ASP A 179 19.98 0.25 17.53
N PRO A 180 19.74 0.02 18.83
CA PRO A 180 18.45 0.30 19.47
C PRO A 180 18.11 1.80 19.56
N THR A 181 18.98 2.69 19.06
CA THR A 181 18.75 4.16 19.06
C THR A 181 18.18 4.68 17.75
N LYS A 182 18.10 3.84 16.71
CA LYS A 182 17.51 4.18 15.40
C LYS A 182 16.21 3.42 15.21
N LEU A 183 15.10 4.13 15.40
CA LEU A 183 13.76 3.63 15.13
C LEU A 183 13.47 3.78 13.63
N GLU A 184 13.87 2.78 12.85
CA GLU A 184 13.43 2.61 11.46
C GLU A 184 12.77 1.23 11.34
N ALA A 185 11.92 0.88 12.30
CA ALA A 185 11.20 -0.38 12.26
C ALA A 185 9.99 -0.23 11.32
N GLU A 186 10.05 -0.93 10.20
CA GLU A 186 8.91 -1.17 9.28
C GLU A 186 7.71 -1.83 9.99
N ASP A 187 7.97 -2.45 11.13
CA ASP A 187 6.98 -2.93 12.07
C ASP A 187 7.34 -2.43 13.48
N ALA A 188 6.71 -1.34 13.92
CA ALA A 188 6.80 -0.88 15.30
C ALA A 188 6.08 -1.90 16.20
N ARG A 189 6.75 -3.00 16.51
CA ARG A 189 6.29 -3.93 17.55
C ARG A 189 6.31 -3.15 18.86
N PHE A 190 5.13 -2.73 19.33
CA PHE A 190 4.93 -2.09 20.63
C PHE A 190 5.13 -3.13 21.74
N ALA A 191 6.36 -3.63 21.88
CA ALA A 191 6.75 -4.44 23.02
C ALA A 191 6.97 -3.50 24.20
N ASP A 192 5.93 -3.34 25.01
CA ASP A 192 6.01 -2.93 26.42
C ASP A 192 6.91 -1.71 26.70
N VAL A 193 6.48 -0.52 26.26
CA VAL A 193 7.24 0.71 26.51
C VAL A 193 6.54 1.59 27.54
N LYS A 194 6.73 1.26 28.82
CA LYS A 194 6.68 2.26 29.90
C LYS A 194 7.83 3.24 29.66
N TRP A 195 7.69 4.22 28.76
CA TRP A 195 8.46 5.48 28.69
C TRP A 195 8.28 6.10 27.30
N PHE A 196 7.30 6.99 27.13
CA PHE A 196 7.34 7.99 26.06
C PHE A 196 6.68 9.29 26.53
N HIS A 197 7.36 9.97 27.44
CA HIS A 197 7.18 11.40 27.65
C HIS A 197 8.43 12.10 27.13
N GLN A 198 8.17 13.22 26.44
CA GLN A 198 9.08 14.27 26.02
C GLN A 198 9.62 14.17 24.59
N GLN A 199 9.38 15.28 23.86
CA GLN A 199 9.96 15.69 22.58
C GLN A 199 9.25 15.29 21.28
N PHE A 200 8.08 15.88 21.02
CA PHE A 200 7.78 16.44 19.68
C PHE A 200 6.86 17.66 19.83
N ARG A 201 7.46 18.78 20.24
CA ARG A 201 6.96 20.12 19.87
C ARG A 201 7.97 20.67 18.87
N ILE A 202 7.58 20.82 17.60
CA ILE A 202 8.01 21.85 16.64
C ILE A 202 7.27 21.58 15.33
N ALA A 203 6.82 22.66 14.67
CA ALA A 203 6.13 22.74 13.37
C ALA A 203 4.57 22.72 13.38
N GLN A 204 3.97 23.73 14.02
CA GLN A 204 2.76 24.37 13.48
C GLN A 204 2.91 25.89 13.56
N ARG A 205 3.28 26.52 12.44
CA ARG A 205 3.03 27.96 12.24
C ARG A 205 3.02 28.30 10.74
N ILE A 206 2.02 29.09 10.34
CA ILE A 206 1.84 29.85 9.07
C ILE A 206 1.24 28.99 7.92
N GLU A 207 0.09 29.27 7.30
CA GLU A 207 -0.78 30.45 7.24
C GLU A 207 -2.24 30.08 6.88
N ARG A 208 -3.22 30.84 7.39
CA ARG A 208 -4.59 30.91 6.88
C ARG A 208 -4.74 32.22 6.09
N SER A 209 -5.09 32.15 4.80
CA SER A 209 -5.92 33.19 4.17
C SER A 209 -6.74 32.61 3.00
N ARG A 210 -7.98 33.09 2.88
CA ARG A 210 -9.08 32.66 1.99
C ARG A 210 -8.78 33.08 0.53
N ALA A 211 -9.31 32.52 -0.57
CA ALA A 211 -10.73 32.35 -0.90
C ALA A 211 -10.96 31.69 -2.29
N ARG A 212 -12.03 30.87 -2.36
CA ARG A 212 -13.08 30.75 -3.42
C ARG A 212 -12.77 30.26 -4.86
N ARG A 213 -13.49 29.16 -5.19
CA ARG A 213 -14.29 28.81 -6.41
C ARG A 213 -13.72 27.81 -7.44
N PRO A 214 -14.60 27.11 -8.24
CA PRO A 214 -14.71 25.64 -8.22
C PRO A 214 -14.36 24.92 -9.54
N CYS A 215 -14.51 23.59 -9.49
CA CYS A 215 -14.36 22.55 -10.52
C CYS A 215 -12.93 22.06 -10.76
N ASP A 216 -12.68 20.80 -10.39
CA ASP A 216 -12.43 19.76 -11.40
C ASP A 216 -12.69 18.37 -10.81
N ARG A 217 -13.18 17.46 -11.67
CA ARG A 217 -13.52 16.08 -11.35
C ARG A 217 -12.26 15.33 -10.94
N GLN A 218 -12.09 15.11 -9.63
CA GLN A 218 -11.20 14.07 -9.12
C GLN A 218 -12.00 12.79 -8.93
N SER A 219 -11.44 11.68 -9.43
CA SER A 219 -11.83 10.33 -9.04
C SER A 219 -11.64 10.22 -7.52
N ILE A 220 -12.76 10.27 -6.80
CA ILE A 220 -12.79 10.08 -5.35
C ILE A 220 -12.70 8.58 -5.10
N TRP A 221 -11.54 8.14 -4.64
CA TRP A 221 -11.38 6.81 -4.06
C TRP A 221 -12.04 6.82 -2.68
N SER A 222 -13.17 6.12 -2.56
CA SER A 222 -13.83 5.91 -1.27
C SER A 222 -13.43 4.54 -0.71
N ASN A 223 -12.58 4.52 0.31
CA ASN A 223 -12.30 3.33 1.10
C ASN A 223 -13.49 3.04 2.00
N LEU A 224 -14.25 1.99 1.70
CA LEU A 224 -15.33 1.50 2.56
C LEU A 224 -14.74 0.55 3.61
N ASP A 225 -14.50 1.05 4.82
CA ASP A 225 -14.19 0.22 5.98
C ASP A 225 -15.50 -0.37 6.53
N GLY A 226 -15.65 -1.68 6.41
CA GLY A 226 -16.86 -2.42 6.69
C GLY A 226 -16.99 -2.81 8.16
N SER A 227 -17.26 -1.87 9.06
CA SER A 227 -17.73 -2.18 10.42
C SER A 227 -19.18 -1.73 10.63
N ARG A 228 -20.14 -2.54 10.17
CA ARG A 228 -21.54 -2.41 10.61
C ARG A 228 -21.83 -3.39 11.73
N SER A 229 -21.99 -2.86 12.94
CA SER A 229 -22.54 -3.59 14.08
C SER A 229 -23.98 -4.01 13.77
N ARG A 230 -24.24 -5.32 13.81
CA ARG A 230 -25.60 -5.87 13.72
C ARG A 230 -26.27 -5.72 15.08
N THR A 231 -27.15 -4.75 15.24
CA THR A 231 -28.15 -4.76 16.31
C THR A 231 -29.30 -5.68 15.87
N ARG A 232 -29.43 -6.85 16.53
CA ARG A 232 -30.60 -7.74 16.39
C ARG A 232 -31.83 -7.04 16.98
N GLN A 233 -32.75 -6.58 16.14
CA GLN A 233 -34.14 -6.40 16.57
C GLN A 233 -34.81 -7.78 16.64
N ARG A 234 -35.20 -8.20 17.85
CA ARG A 234 -36.15 -9.29 18.07
C ARG A 234 -37.54 -8.78 17.69
N SER A 235 -38.20 -9.45 16.76
CA SER A 235 -39.64 -9.29 16.53
C SER A 235 -40.34 -10.46 17.23
N ASP A 236 -41.01 -10.17 18.35
CA ASP A 236 -42.01 -11.05 18.94
C ASP A 236 -43.29 -10.98 18.08
N ALA A 237 -43.71 -12.11 17.53
CA ALA A 237 -45.03 -12.30 16.96
C ALA A 237 -45.53 -13.69 17.38
N LEU A 238 -46.23 -13.73 18.52
CA LEU A 238 -47.03 -14.88 18.95
C LEU A 238 -48.30 -14.94 18.10
N ARG A 239 -48.53 -16.12 17.52
CA ARG A 239 -49.74 -16.48 16.76
C ARG A 239 -50.91 -16.67 17.74
N HIS A 240 -52.06 -16.13 17.37
CA HIS A 240 -53.35 -16.67 17.77
C HIS A 240 -53.93 -17.42 16.57
N ASP A 241 -54.09 -18.74 16.73
CA ASP A 241 -55.28 -19.54 16.40
C ASP A 241 -55.31 -20.71 17.38
#